data_AF-A0A4Q3EHB5-F1
#
_entry.id   AF-A0A4Q3EHB5-F1
#
_cell.length_a   1.000
_cell.length_b   1.000
_cell.length_c   1.000
_cell.angle_alpha   90.00
_cell.angle_beta   90.00
_cell.angle_gamma   90.00
#
_symmetry.space_group_name_H-M   'P 1'
#
loop_
_entity.id
_entity.type
_entity.pdbx_description
1 polymer ?
#
loop_
_entity_poly.entity_id
_entity_poly.type
_entity_poly.pdbx_seq_one_letter_code
_entity_poly.pdbx_strand_id
1 'polypeptide(L)'
;PTLGETIVVTGLGLIGLLTAQLLIANGCQVIGFDFDESKVKLANSFGVKAFNAANTNPVAITEEITDGKGADGVIITASTKSDTVISEAASMCRRKGRIVLVGVVGLNINRADFFKKELAIVKFSCLL
;
A
#
# COMPACT_ATOMS: atom_id res chain seq x y z
N PRO A 1 -3.51 7.61 -10.63
CA PRO A 1 -2.46 8.32 -9.87
C PRO A 1 -2.19 9.64 -10.57
N THR A 2 -1.90 10.70 -9.82
CA THR A 2 -1.43 11.99 -10.37
C THR A 2 0.05 12.17 -10.05
N LEU A 3 0.72 13.00 -10.84
CA LEU A 3 2.15 13.30 -10.66
C LEU A 3 2.42 13.83 -9.24
N GLY A 4 3.46 13.32 -8.60
CA GLY A 4 3.88 13.76 -7.25
C GLY A 4 3.10 13.15 -6.08
N GLU A 5 2.13 12.27 -6.32
CA GLU A 5 1.47 11.52 -5.24
C GLU A 5 2.43 10.51 -4.58
N THR A 6 2.27 10.31 -3.27
CA THR A 6 2.92 9.22 -2.53
C THR A 6 1.97 8.04 -2.41
N ILE A 7 2.37 6.90 -2.97
CA ILE A 7 1.58 5.67 -2.99
C ILE A 7 2.31 4.56 -2.25
N VAL A 8 1.61 3.89 -1.34
CA VAL A 8 2.11 2.69 -0.65
C VAL A 8 1.67 1.46 -1.40
N VAL A 9 2.56 0.47 -1.56
CA VAL A 9 2.27 -0.85 -2.11
C VAL A 9 2.57 -1.91 -1.06
N THR A 10 1.54 -2.58 -0.55
CA THR A 10 1.68 -3.67 0.43
C THR A 10 1.58 -5.02 -0.28
N GLY A 11 2.71 -5.74 -0.35
CA GLY A 11 2.90 -7.01 -1.03
C GLY A 11 3.70 -6.84 -2.33
N LEU A 12 5.01 -7.04 -2.29
CA LEU A 12 5.95 -6.91 -3.41
C LEU A 12 6.12 -8.22 -4.19
N GLY A 13 5.02 -8.93 -4.40
CA GLY A 13 4.96 -10.05 -5.36
C GLY A 13 5.00 -9.54 -6.81
N LEU A 14 4.71 -10.42 -7.78
CA LEU A 14 4.71 -10.06 -9.21
C LEU A 14 3.87 -8.81 -9.52
N ILE A 15 2.60 -8.83 -9.10
CA ILE A 15 1.68 -7.71 -9.35
C ILE A 15 2.12 -6.45 -8.59
N GLY A 16 2.58 -6.60 -7.35
CA GLY A 16 3.07 -5.47 -6.55
C GLY A 16 4.29 -4.79 -7.14
N LEU A 17 5.29 -5.56 -7.59
CA LEU A 17 6.50 -5.06 -8.21
C LEU A 17 6.22 -4.36 -9.55
N LEU A 18 5.35 -4.94 -10.39
CA LEU A 18 4.93 -4.28 -11.63
C LEU A 18 4.19 -2.98 -11.34
N THR A 19 3.29 -2.99 -10.35
CA THR A 19 2.55 -1.80 -9.94
C THR A 19 3.49 -0.72 -9.43
N ALA A 20 4.45 -1.07 -8.58
CA ALA A 20 5.42 -0.13 -8.03
C ALA A 20 6.28 0.53 -9.12
N GLN A 21 6.76 -0.27 -10.09
CA GLN A 21 7.53 0.26 -11.23
C GLN A 21 6.70 1.18 -12.11
N LEU A 22 5.43 0.84 -12.39
CA LEU A 22 4.52 1.70 -13.15
C LEU A 22 4.25 3.01 -12.42
N LEU A 23 4.06 2.98 -11.11
CA LEU A 23 3.86 4.18 -10.30
C LEU A 23 5.09 5.10 -10.33
N ILE A 24 6.30 4.55 -10.19
CA ILE A 24 7.54 5.33 -10.33
C ILE A 24 7.63 5.93 -11.73
N ALA A 25 7.35 5.16 -12.78
CA ALA A 25 7.36 5.66 -14.16
C ALA A 25 6.30 6.75 -14.41
N ASN A 26 5.19 6.75 -13.68
CA ASN A 26 4.18 7.81 -13.67
C ASN A 26 4.60 9.05 -12.84
N GLY A 27 5.79 9.02 -12.21
CA GLY A 27 6.31 10.11 -11.38
C GLY A 27 5.69 10.19 -9.99
N CYS A 28 5.20 9.06 -9.46
CA CYS A 28 4.79 8.94 -8.07
C CYS A 28 5.98 8.58 -7.18
N GLN A 29 5.92 8.98 -5.91
CA GLN A 29 6.79 8.44 -4.88
C GLN A 29 6.19 7.13 -4.37
N VAL A 30 6.98 6.04 -4.36
CA VAL A 30 6.47 4.72 -4.00
C VAL A 30 7.17 4.17 -2.76
N ILE A 31 6.37 3.76 -1.79
CA ILE A 31 6.80 3.06 -0.58
C ILE A 31 6.32 1.61 -0.68
N GLY A 32 7.23 0.65 -0.55
CA GLY A 32 6.92 -0.78 -0.69
C GLY A 32 7.04 -1.53 0.64
N PHE A 33 6.14 -2.47 0.89
CA PHE A 33 6.21 -3.36 2.06
C PHE A 33 6.03 -4.83 1.64
N ASP A 34 6.88 -5.73 2.10
CA ASP A 34 6.70 -7.18 1.99
C ASP A 34 7.36 -7.88 3.21
N PHE A 35 7.00 -9.13 3.48
CA PHE A 35 7.64 -9.92 4.55
C PHE A 35 8.92 -10.63 4.06
N ASP A 36 9.02 -10.88 2.75
CA ASP A 36 10.17 -11.53 2.14
C ASP A 36 11.25 -10.50 1.80
N GLU A 37 12.35 -10.58 2.56
CA GLU A 37 13.53 -9.72 2.40
C GLU A 37 14.12 -9.75 0.98
N SER A 38 14.00 -10.88 0.27
CA SER A 38 14.49 -11.01 -1.10
C SER A 38 13.70 -10.12 -2.06
N LYS A 39 12.38 -10.04 -1.87
CA LYS A 39 11.49 -9.17 -2.66
C LYS A 39 11.70 -7.70 -2.31
N VAL A 40 11.95 -7.39 -1.04
CA VAL A 40 12.29 -6.04 -0.59
C VAL A 40 13.58 -5.56 -1.28
N LYS A 41 14.63 -6.38 -1.29
CA LYS A 41 15.88 -6.07 -2.00
C LYS A 41 15.68 -5.87 -3.50
N LEU A 42 14.89 -6.72 -4.14
CA LEU A 42 14.56 -6.60 -5.55
C LEU A 42 13.75 -5.33 -5.86
N ALA A 43 12.79 -4.97 -5.02
CA ALA A 43 12.04 -3.73 -5.18
C ALA A 43 12.95 -2.50 -5.04
N ASN A 44 13.85 -2.51 -4.06
CA ASN A 44 14.86 -1.46 -3.89
C ASN A 44 15.77 -1.32 -5.12
N SER A 45 16.15 -2.42 -5.79
CA SER A 45 16.94 -2.34 -7.02
C SER A 45 16.19 -1.71 -8.21
N PHE A 46 14.86 -1.64 -8.13
CA PHE A 46 14.02 -0.94 -9.12
C PHE A 46 13.69 0.51 -8.71
N GLY A 47 14.31 1.03 -7.64
CA GLY A 47 14.12 2.40 -7.16
C GLY A 47 12.89 2.61 -6.27
N VAL A 48 12.22 1.53 -5.84
CA VAL A 48 11.15 1.60 -4.84
C VAL A 48 11.78 1.78 -3.46
N LYS A 49 11.25 2.66 -2.61
CA LYS A 49 11.64 2.71 -1.19
C LYS A 49 10.95 1.55 -0.46
N ALA A 50 11.58 0.37 -0.45
CA ALA A 50 10.96 -0.86 0.05
C ALA A 50 11.53 -1.28 1.41
N PHE A 51 10.65 -1.77 2.28
CA PHE A 51 10.95 -2.17 3.66
C PHE A 51 10.34 -3.54 4.00
N ASN A 52 10.98 -4.25 4.92
CA ASN A 52 10.45 -5.50 5.43
C ASN A 52 9.41 -5.26 6.53
N ALA A 53 8.16 -5.65 6.27
CA ALA A 53 7.04 -5.46 7.19
C ALA A 53 7.11 -6.33 8.45
N ALA A 54 7.93 -7.39 8.48
CA ALA A 54 8.13 -8.19 9.70
C ALA A 54 9.03 -7.49 10.71
N ASN A 55 9.90 -6.60 10.23
CA ASN A 55 10.96 -5.97 11.04
C ASN A 55 10.71 -4.48 11.29
N THR A 56 9.70 -3.90 10.65
CA THR A 56 9.39 -2.47 10.70
C THR A 56 7.91 -2.25 10.94
N ASN A 57 7.53 -1.03 11.35
CA ASN A 57 6.14 -0.62 11.44
C ASN A 57 5.75 0.15 10.16
N PRO A 58 4.92 -0.42 9.26
CA PRO A 58 4.57 0.22 8.00
C PRO A 58 3.89 1.59 8.15
N VAL A 59 3.10 1.76 9.22
CA VAL A 59 2.40 3.03 9.51
C VAL A 59 3.42 4.11 9.86
N ALA A 60 4.31 3.83 10.80
CA ALA A 60 5.33 4.79 11.24
C ALA A 60 6.28 5.19 10.12
N ILE A 61 6.73 4.22 9.31
CA ILE A 61 7.60 4.49 8.14
C ILE A 61 6.88 5.35 7.11
N THR A 62 5.60 5.09 6.86
CA THR A 62 4.80 5.91 5.93
C THR A 62 4.66 7.34 6.45
N GLU A 63 4.37 7.51 7.74
CA GLU A 63 4.29 8.83 8.36
C GLU A 63 5.63 9.58 8.27
N GLU A 64 6.76 8.92 8.56
CA GLU A 64 8.09 9.53 8.46
C GLU A 64 8.41 9.99 7.04
N ILE A 65 8.16 9.15 6.02
CA ILE A 65 8.45 9.48 4.62
C ILE A 65 7.52 10.58 4.08
N THR A 66 6.31 10.70 4.63
CA THR A 66 5.30 11.67 4.18
C THR A 66 5.22 12.92 5.04
N ASP A 67 6.19 13.15 5.95
CA ASP A 67 6.21 14.25 6.91
C ASP A 67 4.90 14.34 7.74
N GLY A 68 4.36 13.19 8.15
CA GLY A 68 3.14 13.07 8.93
C GLY A 68 1.83 13.30 8.15
N LYS A 69 1.89 13.51 6.82
CA LYS A 69 0.68 13.73 6.00
C LYS A 69 -0.08 12.43 5.73
N GLY A 70 0.63 11.30 5.63
CA GLY A 70 0.10 10.03 5.16
C GLY A 70 0.08 9.92 3.63
N ALA A 71 -0.09 8.71 3.13
CA ALA A 71 -0.07 8.41 1.69
C ALA A 71 -1.36 8.83 0.97
N ASP A 72 -1.25 9.29 -0.28
CA ASP A 72 -2.37 9.61 -1.17
C ASP A 72 -3.20 8.37 -1.53
N GLY A 73 -2.55 7.22 -1.54
CA GLY A 73 -3.23 5.94 -1.68
C GLY A 73 -2.39 4.76 -1.26
N VAL A 74 -3.07 3.65 -0.97
CA VAL A 74 -2.46 2.37 -0.62
C VAL A 74 -3.00 1.32 -1.57
N ILE A 75 -2.11 0.56 -2.21
CA ILE A 75 -2.44 -0.57 -3.06
C ILE A 75 -2.07 -1.85 -2.32
N ILE A 76 -3.07 -2.67 -2.05
CA ILE A 76 -2.93 -3.94 -1.36
C ILE A 76 -2.89 -5.06 -2.39
N THR A 77 -1.72 -5.65 -2.58
CA THR A 77 -1.45 -6.80 -3.45
C THR A 77 -1.07 -8.05 -2.66
N ALA A 78 -0.99 -7.95 -1.32
CA ALA A 78 -0.78 -9.07 -0.44
C ALA A 78 -2.06 -9.92 -0.30
N SER A 79 -1.93 -11.23 -0.49
CA SER A 79 -3.01 -12.18 -0.25
C SER A 79 -2.98 -12.62 1.22
N THR A 80 -3.84 -12.03 2.05
CA THR A 80 -4.01 -12.41 3.45
C THR A 80 -5.49 -12.60 3.79
N LYS A 81 -5.78 -13.47 4.77
CA LYS A 81 -7.12 -13.60 5.35
C LYS A 81 -7.33 -12.63 6.52
N SER A 82 -6.30 -11.89 6.92
CA SER A 82 -6.33 -10.99 8.06
C SER A 82 -6.83 -9.60 7.67
N ASP A 83 -7.77 -9.07 8.45
CA ASP A 83 -8.29 -7.70 8.30
C ASP A 83 -7.25 -6.63 8.70
N THR A 84 -6.15 -7.05 9.35
CA THR A 84 -5.10 -6.14 9.84
C THR A 84 -4.49 -5.29 8.72
N VAL A 85 -4.30 -5.85 7.53
CA VAL A 85 -3.70 -5.14 6.39
C VAL A 85 -4.60 -3.99 5.90
N ILE A 86 -5.91 -4.15 6.00
CA ILE A 86 -6.87 -3.10 5.62
C ILE A 86 -6.85 -1.96 6.64
N SER A 87 -6.81 -2.29 7.94
CA SER A 87 -6.72 -1.30 9.02
C SER A 87 -5.39 -0.55 9.00
N GLU A 88 -4.28 -1.24 8.72
CA GLU A 88 -2.97 -0.61 8.52
C GLU A 88 -2.98 0.31 7.29
N ALA A 89 -3.56 -0.12 6.17
CA ALA A 89 -3.74 0.72 4.99
C ALA A 89 -4.58 1.97 5.28
N ALA A 90 -5.67 1.84 6.02
CA ALA A 90 -6.49 2.97 6.47
C ALA A 90 -5.69 3.93 7.37
N SER A 91 -4.80 3.40 8.21
CA SER A 91 -3.93 4.19 9.08
C SER A 91 -2.85 4.95 8.28
N MET A 92 -2.23 4.29 7.29
CA MET A 92 -1.23 4.88 6.38
C MET A 92 -1.80 5.94 5.45
N CYS A 93 -3.07 5.84 5.05
CA CYS A 93 -3.70 6.80 4.15
C CYS A 93 -3.99 8.16 4.82
N ARG A 94 -3.80 9.24 4.05
CA ARG A 94 -4.27 10.58 4.43
C ARG A 94 -5.79 10.73 4.29
N ARG A 95 -6.35 11.85 4.78
CA ARG A 95 -7.76 12.21 4.51
C ARG A 95 -8.03 12.30 3.02
N LYS A 96 -9.17 11.73 2.58
CA LYS A 96 -9.55 11.57 1.17
C LYS A 96 -8.58 10.73 0.34
N GLY A 97 -7.77 9.90 1.01
CA GLY A 97 -6.92 8.91 0.36
C GLY A 97 -7.73 7.75 -0.23
N ARG A 98 -7.08 6.96 -1.08
CA ARG A 98 -7.71 5.83 -1.78
C ARG A 98 -7.03 4.52 -1.42
N ILE A 99 -7.83 3.50 -1.10
CA ILE A 99 -7.32 2.16 -0.85
C ILE A 99 -7.78 1.26 -2.00
N VAL A 100 -6.83 0.67 -2.72
CA VAL A 100 -7.09 -0.24 -3.83
C VAL A 100 -6.70 -1.63 -3.41
N LEU A 101 -7.66 -2.55 -3.43
CA LEU A 101 -7.43 -3.94 -3.05
C LEU A 101 -7.40 -4.81 -4.31
N VAL A 102 -6.27 -5.47 -4.53
CA VAL A 102 -5.98 -6.29 -5.70
C VAL A 102 -5.82 -7.74 -5.25
N GLY A 103 -6.80 -8.57 -5.56
CA GLY A 103 -6.82 -10.00 -5.22
C GLY A 103 -7.95 -10.42 -4.28
N VAL A 104 -7.85 -11.63 -3.75
CA VAL A 104 -8.88 -12.25 -2.90
C VAL A 104 -8.48 -12.10 -1.44
N VAL A 105 -8.93 -11.01 -0.81
CA VAL A 105 -8.71 -10.72 0.61
C VAL A 105 -10.06 -10.82 1.34
N GLY A 106 -10.05 -11.37 2.56
CA GLY A 106 -11.19 -11.27 3.48
C GLY A 106 -11.47 -9.79 3.80
N LEU A 107 -12.73 -9.38 3.78
CA LEU A 107 -13.13 -7.98 3.97
C LEU A 107 -14.09 -7.87 5.15
N ASN A 108 -13.57 -7.96 6.38
CA ASN A 108 -14.30 -7.53 7.58
C ASN A 108 -13.83 -6.11 7.94
N ILE A 109 -14.49 -5.13 7.31
CA ILE A 109 -14.08 -3.72 7.33
C ILE A 109 -14.60 -3.00 8.59
N ASN A 110 -13.71 -2.34 9.34
CA ASN A 110 -14.12 -1.42 10.40
C ASN A 110 -14.64 -0.09 9.84
N ARG A 111 -15.96 0.07 9.76
CA ARG A 111 -16.61 1.24 9.16
C ARG A 111 -16.18 2.57 9.77
N ALA A 112 -15.85 2.62 11.06
CA ALA A 112 -15.50 3.86 11.75
C ALA A 112 -14.24 4.53 11.16
N ASP A 113 -13.23 3.73 10.81
CA ASP A 113 -11.95 4.24 10.29
C ASP A 113 -12.10 4.84 8.89
N PHE A 114 -12.95 4.21 8.06
CA PHE A 114 -13.25 4.67 6.69
C PHE A 114 -14.09 5.94 6.67
N PHE A 115 -15.11 6.03 7.53
CA PHE A 115 -15.94 7.22 7.65
C PHE A 115 -15.13 8.43 8.16
N LYS A 116 -14.25 8.24 9.15
CA LYS A 116 -13.48 9.34 9.75
C LYS A 116 -12.54 10.03 8.76
N LYS A 117 -11.97 9.27 7.81
CA LYS A 117 -11.00 9.77 6.83
C LYS A 117 -11.59 10.04 5.44
N GLU A 118 -12.89 9.78 5.24
CA GLU A 118 -13.56 9.83 3.92
C GLU A 118 -12.81 8.99 2.86
N LEU A 119 -12.41 7.77 3.22
CA LEU A 119 -11.62 6.91 2.34
C LEU A 119 -12.50 6.24 1.28
N ALA A 120 -12.03 6.22 0.04
CA ALA A 120 -12.62 5.43 -1.03
C ALA A 120 -11.92 4.07 -1.15
N ILE A 121 -12.69 2.97 -1.17
CA ILE A 121 -12.18 1.62 -1.43
C ILE A 121 -12.59 1.19 -2.83
N VAL A 122 -11.61 0.74 -3.62
CA VAL A 122 -11.86 0.10 -4.92
C VAL A 122 -11.31 -1.32 -4.88
N LYS A 123 -12.20 -2.31 -5.07
CA LYS A 123 -11.83 -3.73 -5.12
C LYS A 123 -11.77 -4.21 -6.55
N PHE A 124 -10.64 -4.79 -6.95
CA PHE A 124 -10.50 -5.53 -8.21
C PHE A 124 -10.32 -7.02 -7.91
N SER A 125 -11.31 -7.82 -8.31
CA SER A 125 -11.27 -9.28 -8.26
C SER A 125 -11.45 -9.80 -9.68
N CYS A 126 -10.43 -10.47 -10.22
CA CYS A 126 -10.59 -11.25 -11.45
C CYS A 126 -11.22 -12.59 -11.05
N LEU A 127 -12.50 -12.79 -11.39
CA LEU A 127 -13.12 -14.11 -11.37
C LEU A 127 -12.66 -14.82 -12.65
N LEU A 128 -11.71 -15.75 -12.50
CA LEU A 128 -11.54 -16.85 -13.46
C LEU A 128 -12.31 -18.06 -12.93
#